data_AF-A0A935HPE2-F1
#
_entry.id   AF-A0A935HPE2-F1
#
_cell.length_a   1.000
_cell.length_b   1.000
_cell.length_c   1.000
_cell.angle_alpha   90.00
_cell.angle_beta   90.00
_cell.angle_gamma   90.00
#
_symmetry.space_group_name_H-M   'P 1'
#
loop_
_entity.id
_entity.type
_entity.pdbx_description
1 polymer ?
#
loop_
_entity_poly.entity_id
_entity_poly.type
_entity_poly.pdbx_seq_one_letter_code
_entity_poly.pdbx_strand_id
1 'polypeptide(L)' 'MKKESKLVMGMAIGVAIGTAVGVGTDNLGLWISLGIAIGTAVGFAMMKKAGNADGDASA' A
#
# COMPACT_ATOMS: atom_id res chain seq x y z
N MET A 1 18.55 4.50 -8.01
CA MET A 1 17.41 4.85 -7.14
C MET A 1 16.10 4.31 -7.76
N LYS A 2 15.83 2.99 -7.86
CA LYS A 2 14.81 2.53 -8.85
C LYS A 2 13.78 1.44 -8.49
N LYS A 3 13.72 0.87 -7.27
CA LYS A 3 12.67 -0.13 -6.96
C LYS A 3 11.94 0.08 -5.64
N GLU A 4 12.63 0.35 -4.54
CA GLU A 4 11.98 0.53 -3.22
C GLU A 4 10.93 1.63 -3.18
N SER A 5 11.15 2.75 -3.89
CA SER A 5 10.24 3.90 -3.82
C SER A 5 8.84 3.60 -4.33
N LYS A 6 8.64 2.59 -5.19
CA LYS A 6 7.30 2.27 -5.72
C LYS A 6 6.43 1.51 -4.71
N LEU A 7 7.01 0.60 -3.92
CA LEU A 7 6.29 -0.07 -2.85
C LEU A 7 5.93 0.90 -1.73
N VAL A 8 6.91 1.70 -1.30
CA VAL A 8 6.70 2.73 -0.27
C VAL A 8 5.65 3.75 -0.71
N MET A 9 5.66 4.15 -1.99
CA MET A 9 4.64 5.04 -2.54
C MET A 9 3.24 4.39 -2.55
N GLY A 10 3.12 3.12 -2.97
CA GLY A 10 1.83 2.40 -2.96
C GLY A 10 1.24 2.28 -1.55
N MET A 11 2.08 1.96 -0.57
CA MET A 11 1.68 1.87 0.83
C MET A 11 1.31 3.25 1.42
N ALA A 12 2.09 4.30 1.14
CA ALA A 12 1.78 5.66 1.58
C ALA A 12 0.45 6.18 1.01
N ILE A 13 0.18 5.91 -0.26
CA ILE A 13 -1.10 6.27 -0.90
C ILE A 13 -2.25 5.47 -0.28
N GLY A 14 -2.08 4.16 -0.10
CA GLY A 14 -3.10 3.31 0.51
C GLY A 14 -3.47 3.74 1.93
N VAL A 15 -2.48 4.08 2.75
CA VAL A 15 -2.70 4.64 4.11
C VAL A 15 -3.38 6.00 4.03
N ALA A 16 -2.92 6.92 3.18
CA ALA A 16 -3.53 8.26 3.06
C ALA A 16 -5.02 8.17 2.68
N ILE A 17 -5.37 7.33 1.71
CA ILE A 17 -6.76 7.11 1.28
C ILE A 17 -7.55 6.40 2.39
N GLY A 18 -7.01 5.31 2.95
CA GLY A 18 -7.67 4.56 4.03
C GLY A 18 -7.94 5.42 5.26
N THR A 19 -7.04 6.34 5.59
CA THR A 19 -7.22 7.28 6.71
C THR A 19 -8.30 8.31 6.39
N ALA A 20 -8.29 8.90 5.18
CA ALA A 20 -9.29 9.88 4.77
C ALA A 20 -10.72 9.28 4.77
N VAL A 21 -10.88 8.06 4.24
CA VAL A 21 -12.16 7.35 4.23
C VAL A 21 -12.53 6.85 5.64
N GLY A 22 -11.56 6.38 6.42
CA GLY A 22 -11.76 5.92 7.79
C GLY A 22 -12.25 7.02 8.73
N VAL A 23 -11.73 8.24 8.59
CA VAL A 23 -12.22 9.41 9.32
C VAL A 23 -13.66 9.75 8.89
N GLY A 24 -13.94 9.72 7.59
CA GLY A 24 -15.28 10.06 7.08
C GLY A 24 -16.37 9.03 7.41
N THR A 25 -15.99 7.82 7.81
CA THR A 25 -16.92 6.73 8.14
C THR A 25 -16.90 6.36 9.62
N ASP A 26 -16.17 7.11 10.46
CA ASP A 26 -15.93 6.82 11.88
C ASP A 26 -15.42 5.39 12.15
N ASN A 27 -14.79 4.76 11.15
CA ASN A 27 -14.35 3.35 11.18
C ASN A 27 -12.89 3.20 10.75
N LEU A 28 -12.00 3.93 11.42
CA LEU A 28 -10.56 3.95 11.13
C LEU A 28 -9.89 2.57 11.13
N GLY A 29 -10.25 1.67 12.06
CA GLY A 29 -9.59 0.36 12.16
C GLY A 29 -9.79 -0.52 10.91
N LEU A 30 -11.01 -0.54 10.38
CA LEU A 30 -11.34 -1.28 9.16
C LEU A 30 -10.70 -0.63 7.93
N TRP A 31 -10.77 0.70 7.83
CA TRP A 31 -10.27 1.40 6.65
C TRP A 31 -8.74 1.53 6.59
N ILE A 32 -8.03 1.56 7.74
CA ILE A 32 -6.57 1.52 7.77
C ILE A 32 -6.05 0.15 7.33
N SER A 33 -6.61 -0.95 7.88
CA SER A 33 -6.20 -2.30 7.47
C SER A 33 -6.49 -2.54 5.98
N LEU A 34 -7.66 -2.10 5.50
CA LEU A 34 -8.02 -2.16 4.09
C LEU A 34 -7.11 -1.28 3.22
N GLY A 35 -6.82 -0.05 3.65
CA GLY A 35 -5.95 0.88 2.94
C GLY A 35 -4.51 0.36 2.80
N ILE A 36 -3.97 -0.26 3.86
CA ILE A 36 -2.66 -0.92 3.82
C ILE A 36 -2.71 -2.11 2.86
N ALA A 37 -3.70 -2.99 2.96
CA ALA A 37 -3.82 -4.17 2.09
C ALA A 37 -3.93 -3.81 0.61
N ILE A 38 -4.73 -2.79 0.27
CA ILE A 38 -4.87 -2.31 -1.11
C ILE A 38 -3.59 -1.61 -1.56
N GLY A 39 -3.00 -0.74 -0.73
CA GLY A 39 -1.78 0.00 -1.05
C GLY A 39 -0.57 -0.91 -1.30
N THR A 40 -0.40 -1.95 -0.47
CA THR A 40 0.64 -2.95 -0.66
C THR A 40 0.35 -3.82 -1.88
N ALA A 41 -0.88 -4.30 -2.08
CA ALA A 41 -1.24 -5.11 -3.25
C ALA A 41 -1.01 -4.36 -4.57
N VAL A 42 -1.38 -3.08 -4.65
CA VAL A 42 -1.15 -2.23 -5.82
C VAL A 42 0.34 -1.95 -6.01
N GLY A 43 1.06 -1.61 -4.93
CA GLY A 43 2.51 -1.44 -4.96
C GLY A 43 3.24 -2.70 -5.47
N PHE A 44 2.81 -3.88 -5.00
CA PHE A 44 3.36 -5.18 -5.38
C PHE A 44 3.04 -5.53 -6.84
N ALA A 45 1.80 -5.25 -7.29
CA ALA A 45 1.39 -5.46 -8.68
C ALA A 45 2.18 -4.55 -9.64
N MET A 46 2.43 -3.30 -9.27
CA MET A 46 3.25 -2.37 -10.04
C MET A 46 4.73 -2.75 -10.03
N MET A 47 5.24 -3.29 -8.92
CA MET A 47 6.60 -3.82 -8.82
C MET A 47 6.79 -5.04 -9.71
N LYS A 48 5.88 -6.01 -9.64
CA LYS A 48 5.86 -7.22 -10.48
C LYS A 48 5.79 -6.92 -11.97
N LYS A 49 5.08 -5.85 -12.36
CA LYS A 49 5.03 -5.38 -13.75
C LYS A 49 6.31 -4.64 -14.19
N ALA A 50 7.07 -4.09 -13.24
CA ALA A 50 8.32 -3.36 -13.49
C ALA A 50 9.58 -4.24 -13.42
N GLY A 51 9.48 -5.48 -12.93
CA GLY A 51 10.54 -6.47 -12.98
C GLY A 51 10.17 -7.74 -12.23
N ASN A 52 10.55 -8.89 -12.76
CA ASN A 52 10.51 -10.19 -12.07
C ASN A 52 11.53 -10.23 -10.90
N ALA A 53 11.42 -9.34 -9.91
CA ALA A 53 12.46 -9.13 -8.91
C ALA A 53 11.88 -8.85 -7.52
N ASP A 54 12.03 -9.84 -6.65
CA ASP A 54 12.59 -9.80 -5.28
C ASP A 54 12.14 -8.74 -4.27
N GLY A 55 11.77 -9.22 -3.07
CA GLY A 55 11.63 -8.45 -1.82
C GLY A 55 10.23 -8.64 -1.21
N ASP A 56 10.00 -9.66 -0.39
CA ASP A 56 10.38 -9.72 1.03
C ASP A 56 9.80 -8.55 1.86
N ALA A 57 8.84 -8.92 2.71
CA ALA A 57 8.26 -8.20 3.85
C ALA A 57 7.19 -9.17 4.40
N SER A 58 7.54 -10.36 4.92
CA SER A 58 8.03 -10.58 6.29
C SER A 58 7.21 -9.85 7.36
N ALA A 59 5.98 -10.34 7.56
CA ALA A 59 5.28 -10.46 8.84
C ALA A 59 4.14 -11.47 8.69
#